data_AF-A0AA37UIX0-F1
#
_entry.id   AF-A0AA37UIX0-F1
#
_cell.length_a   1.000
_cell.length_b   1.000
_cell.length_c   1.000
_cell.angle_alpha   90.00
_cell.angle_beta   90.00
_cell.angle_gamma   90.00
#
_symmetry.space_group_name_H-M   'P 1'
#
loop_
_entity.id
_entity.type
_entity.pdbx_description
1 polymer ?
#
loop_
_entity_poly.entity_id
_entity_poly.type
_entity_poly.pdbx_seq_one_letter_code
_entity_poly.pdbx_strand_id
1 'polypeptide(L)'
;MKVRIAFSVMSRVEEPVLLVDEVLAVGDKGFREKCYARIEEMLSEGRTLFFVSHSERDLRRFCTRGLYLEGGRLLLDGPIDEVVERYNADQA
;
A
#
# COMPACT_ATOMS: atom_id res chain seq x y z
N MET A 1 3.39 -6.81 -18.38
CA MET A 1 2.69 -8.12 -18.25
C MET A 1 3.06 -8.91 -16.99
N LYS A 2 4.34 -9.00 -16.59
CA LYS A 2 4.77 -9.79 -15.41
C LYS A 2 4.02 -9.47 -14.11
N VAL A 3 3.88 -8.19 -13.78
CA VAL A 3 3.19 -7.76 -12.56
C VAL A 3 1.70 -8.12 -12.55
N ARG A 4 1.04 -8.04 -13.70
CA ARG A 4 -0.39 -8.40 -13.81
C ARG A 4 -0.60 -9.88 -13.46
N ILE A 5 0.31 -10.75 -13.90
CA ILE A 5 0.29 -12.19 -13.58
C ILE A 5 0.60 -12.40 -12.10
N ALA A 6 1.65 -11.77 -11.58
CA ALA A 6 2.03 -11.89 -10.17
C ALA A 6 0.87 -11.48 -9.23
N PHE A 7 0.21 -10.35 -9.50
CA PHE A 7 -0.96 -9.92 -8.73
C PHE A 7 -2.14 -10.89 -8.88
N SER A 8 -2.40 -11.39 -10.10
CA SER A 8 -3.50 -12.34 -10.32
C SER A 8 -3.29 -13.65 -9.56
N VAL A 9 -2.04 -14.12 -9.44
CA VAL A 9 -1.70 -15.31 -8.67
C VAL A 9 -1.80 -15.02 -7.17
N MET A 10 -1.12 -13.97 -6.67
CA MET A 10 -1.13 -13.59 -5.24
C MET A 10 -2.55 -13.29 -4.74
N SER A 11 -3.40 -12.72 -5.59
CA SER A 11 -4.79 -12.43 -5.21
C SER A 11 -5.65 -13.67 -4.96
N ARG A 12 -5.19 -14.86 -5.33
CA ARG A 12 -5.89 -16.14 -5.13
C ARG A 12 -5.38 -16.92 -3.93
N VAL A 13 -4.22 -16.55 -3.38
CA VAL A 13 -3.62 -17.28 -2.27
C VAL A 13 -4.17 -16.72 -0.95
N GLU A 14 -4.31 -17.59 0.05
CA GLU A 14 -4.91 -17.27 1.36
C GLU A 14 -3.82 -16.98 2.40
N GLU A 15 -3.03 -15.93 2.19
CA GLU A 15 -2.07 -15.46 3.19
C GLU A 15 -2.70 -14.45 4.16
N PRO A 16 -2.31 -14.49 5.44
CA PRO A 16 -2.78 -13.54 6.44
C PRO A 16 -2.16 -12.15 6.27
N VAL A 17 -1.00 -12.04 5.61
CA VAL A 17 -0.25 -10.79 5.42
C VAL A 17 0.15 -10.64 3.95
N LEU A 18 -0.25 -9.52 3.35
CA LEU A 18 0.10 -9.13 1.99
C LEU A 18 1.14 -8.02 2.02
N LEU A 19 2.31 -8.25 1.42
CA LEU A 19 3.36 -7.24 1.24
C LEU A 19 3.29 -6.69 -0.19
N VAL A 20 3.11 -5.38 -0.34
CA VAL A 20 3.06 -4.72 -1.64
C VAL A 20 4.06 -3.57 -1.67
N ASP A 21 5.04 -3.69 -2.56
CA ASP A 21 6.12 -2.71 -2.73
C ASP A 21 6.03 -2.03 -4.10
N GLU A 22 5.44 -0.83 -4.17
CA GLU A 22 5.30 0.01 -5.37
C GLU A 22 4.59 -0.63 -6.59
N VAL A 23 4.08 -1.85 -6.43
CA VAL A 23 3.56 -2.68 -7.53
C VAL A 23 2.28 -2.12 -8.15
N LEU A 24 1.51 -1.30 -7.43
CA LEU A 24 0.20 -0.81 -7.92
C LEU A 24 0.30 0.27 -8.99
N ALA A 25 1.48 0.85 -9.23
CA ALA A 25 1.68 1.87 -10.25
C ALA A 25 1.79 1.32 -11.68
N VAL A 26 1.89 0.00 -11.86
CA VAL A 26 2.11 -0.61 -13.18
C VAL A 26 0.82 -1.19 -13.79
N GLY A 27 0.48 -0.70 -14.98
CA GLY A 27 -0.70 -1.14 -15.74
C GLY A 27 -1.62 0.01 -16.14
N ASP A 28 -2.62 -0.30 -16.95
CA ASP A 28 -3.66 0.65 -17.32
C ASP A 28 -4.61 0.96 -16.14
N LYS A 29 -5.36 2.06 -16.27
CA LYS A 29 -6.32 2.53 -15.24
C LYS A 29 -7.32 1.44 -14.84
N GLY A 30 -7.82 0.67 -15.80
CA GLY A 30 -8.82 -0.37 -15.53
C GLY A 30 -8.23 -1.55 -14.74
N PHE A 31 -6.97 -1.91 -15.00
CA PHE A 31 -6.27 -2.92 -14.20
C PHE A 31 -6.00 -2.45 -12.78
N ARG A 32 -5.61 -1.18 -12.60
CA ARG A 32 -5.42 -0.58 -11.27
C ARG A 32 -6.69 -0.61 -10.43
N GLU A 33 -7.83 -0.23 -11.02
CA GLU A 33 -9.13 -0.28 -10.34
C GLU A 33 -9.47 -1.70 -9.86
N LYS A 34 -9.18 -2.72 -10.68
CA LYS A 34 -9.35 -4.14 -10.28
C LYS A 34 -8.43 -4.52 -9.12
N CYS A 35 -7.18 -4.09 -9.14
CA CYS A 35 -6.25 -4.34 -8.04
C CYS A 35 -6.74 -3.71 -6.74
N TYR A 36 -7.19 -2.46 -6.80
CA TYR A 36 -7.73 -1.74 -5.64
C TYR A 36 -8.95 -2.45 -5.05
N ALA A 37 -9.92 -2.83 -5.88
CA ALA A 37 -11.11 -3.55 -5.41
C ALA A 37 -10.75 -4.89 -4.74
N ARG A 38 -9.77 -5.62 -5.28
CA ARG A 38 -9.34 -6.90 -4.69
C ARG A 38 -8.59 -6.72 -3.37
N ILE A 39 -7.79 -5.65 -3.23
CA ILE A 39 -7.13 -5.33 -1.95
C ILE A 39 -8.18 -4.98 -0.89
N GLU A 40 -9.20 -4.19 -1.25
CA GLU A 40 -10.30 -3.85 -0.33
C GLU A 40 -11.07 -5.08 0.13
N GLU A 41 -11.38 -6.00 -0.79
CA GLU A 41 -12.01 -7.28 -0.45
C GLU A 41 -11.14 -8.08 0.53
N MET A 42 -9.85 -8.23 0.25
CA MET A 42 -8.89 -8.92 1.12
C MET A 42 -8.79 -8.30 2.52
N LEU A 43 -8.77 -6.97 2.61
CA LEU A 43 -8.77 -6.27 3.89
C LEU A 43 -10.08 -6.49 4.66
N SER A 44 -11.22 -6.53 3.95
CA SER A 44 -12.52 -6.83 4.55
C SER A 44 -12.63 -8.27 5.07
N GLU A 45 -11.86 -9.20 4.51
CA GLU A 45 -11.71 -10.59 4.98
C GLU A 45 -10.84 -10.68 6.27
N GLY A 46 -10.31 -9.56 6.77
CA GLY A 46 -9.47 -9.49 7.98
C GLY A 46 -7.98 -9.73 7.74
N ARG A 47 -7.52 -9.69 6.49
CA ARG A 47 -6.10 -9.80 6.16
C ARG A 47 -5.36 -8.49 6.46
N THR A 48 -4.06 -8.60 6.71
CA THR A 48 -3.18 -7.43 6.94
C THR A 48 -2.46 -7.05 5.65
N LEU A 49 -2.43 -5.76 5.32
CA LEU A 49 -1.63 -5.21 4.22
C LEU A 49 -0.45 -4.41 4.77
N PHE A 50 0.76 -4.72 4.31
CA PHE A 50 1.93 -3.88 4.46
C PHE A 50 2.26 -3.26 3.11
N PHE A 51 2.05 -1.95 2.99
CA PHE A 51 2.08 -1.25 1.71
C PHE A 51 3.15 -0.17 1.67
N VAL A 52 4.02 -0.23 0.66
CA VAL A 52 5.03 0.78 0.36
C VAL A 52 4.65 1.45 -0.95
N SER A 53 4.54 2.78 -0.93
CA SER A 53 4.14 3.57 -2.09
C SER A 53 4.59 5.03 -1.96
N HIS A 54 4.87 5.65 -3.10
CA HIS A 54 5.01 7.11 -3.22
C HIS A 54 3.69 7.85 -3.47
N SER A 55 2.57 7.13 -3.62
CA SER A 55 1.25 7.74 -3.85
C SER A 55 0.55 7.99 -2.52
N GLU A 56 0.56 9.23 -2.02
CA GLU A 56 -0.16 9.62 -0.80
C GLU A 56 -1.65 9.23 -0.85
N ARG A 57 -2.28 9.36 -2.01
CA ARG A 57 -3.68 8.99 -2.19
C ARG A 57 -3.91 7.51 -1.96
N ASP A 58 -3.01 6.66 -2.46
CA ASP A 58 -3.14 5.21 -2.29
C ASP A 58 -2.78 4.81 -0.85
N LEU A 59 -1.77 5.45 -0.24
CA LEU A 59 -1.44 5.28 1.18
C LEU A 59 -2.64 5.58 2.08
N ARG A 60 -3.27 6.75 1.93
CA ARG A 60 -4.45 7.15 2.71
C ARG A 60 -5.69 6.29 2.44
N ARG A 61 -5.77 5.66 1.26
CA ARG A 61 -6.88 4.75 0.92
C ARG A 61 -6.77 3.41 1.64
N PHE A 62 -5.58 2.84 1.72
CA PHE A 62 -5.39 1.45 2.17
C PHE A 62 -4.79 1.31 3.57
N CYS A 63 -4.04 2.31 4.04
CA CYS A 63 -3.34 2.24 5.32
C CYS A 63 -4.08 3.03 6.38
N THR A 64 -4.25 2.47 7.57
CA THR A 64 -4.76 3.18 8.76
C THR A 64 -3.63 3.70 9.65
N ARG A 65 -2.46 3.07 9.57
CA ARG A 65 -1.22 3.37 10.28
C ARG A 65 -0.09 3.50 9.28
N GLY A 66 0.84 4.42 9.51
CA GLY A 66 2.01 4.65 8.68
C GLY A 66 3.31 4.56 9.47
N LEU A 67 4.40 4.21 8.78
CA LEU A 67 5.76 4.24 9.30
C LEU A 67 6.56 5.22 8.43
N TYR A 68 7.10 6.27 9.04
CA TYR A 68 8.02 7.18 8.37
C TYR A 68 9.45 6.85 8.75
N LEU A 69 10.26 6.54 7.74
CA LEU A 69 11.68 6.24 7.89
C LEU A 69 12.53 7.31 7.22
N GLU A 70 13.64 7.68 7.88
CA GLU A 70 14.68 8.54 7.31
C GLU A 70 16.06 8.01 7.72
N GLY A 71 16.99 7.90 6.77
CA GLY A 71 18.36 7.44 7.05
C GLY A 71 18.43 6.07 7.72
N GLY A 72 17.46 5.18 7.45
CA GLY A 72 17.35 3.86 8.06
C GLY A 72 16.79 3.86 9.49
N ARG A 73 16.28 4.98 9.99
CA ARG A 73 15.65 5.11 11.31
C ARG A 73 14.16 5.36 11.18
N LEU A 74 13.38 4.74 12.06
CA LEU A 74 11.96 5.04 12.21
C LEU A 74 11.81 6.37 12.96
N LEU A 75 11.28 7.38 12.27
CA LEU A 75 11.04 8.71 12.83
C LEU A 75 9.64 8.84 13.43
N LEU A 76 8.65 8.20 12.81
CA LEU A 76 7.26 8.25 13.26
C LEU A 76 6.53 6.95 12.94
N ASP A 77 5.74 6.50 13.91
CA ASP A 77 4.81 5.38 13.81
C ASP A 77 3.48 5.84 14.41
N GLY A 78 2.46 5.99 13.57
CA GLY A 78 1.20 6.60 13.98
C GLY A 78 0.10 6.53 12.92
N PRO A 79 -1.02 7.23 13.11
CA PRO A 79 -2.08 7.36 12.11
C PRO A 79 -1.52 7.82 10.76
N ILE A 80 -2.01 7.24 9.65
CA ILE A 80 -1.46 7.52 8.32
C ILE A 80 -1.46 9.01 7.97
N ASP A 81 -2.47 9.75 8.43
CA ASP A 81 -2.62 11.16 8.12
C ASP A 81 -1.50 12.00 8.77
N GLU A 82 -1.20 11.75 10.05
CA GLU A 82 -0.10 12.39 10.78
C GLU A 82 1.26 12.04 10.17
N VAL A 83 1.42 10.80 9.73
CA VAL A 83 2.66 10.30 9.12
C VAL A 83 2.92 11.00 7.79
N VAL A 84 1.91 11.11 6.93
CA VAL A 84 2.03 11.80 5.64
C VAL A 84 2.24 13.30 5.84
N GLU A 85 1.55 13.93 6.80
CA GLU A 85 1.76 15.34 7.12
C GLU A 85 3.18 15.61 7.60
N ARG A 86 3.71 14.78 8.50
CA ARG A 86 5.10 14.86 8.96
C ARG A 86 6.09 14.69 7.81
N TYR A 87 5.90 13.66 6.98
CA TYR A 87 6.74 13.41 5.81
C TYR A 87 6.79 14.63 4.88
N ASN A 88 5.64 15.24 4.58
CA ASN A 88 5.56 16.41 3.71
C ASN A 88 6.19 17.67 4.33
N ALA A 89 6.07 17.85 5.64
CA ALA A 89 6.70 18.97 6.34
C ALA A 89 8.24 18.88 6.33
N ASP A 90 8.79 17.68 6.48
CA ASP A 90 10.24 17.46 6.53
C ASP A 90 10.88 17.44 5.11
N GLN A 91 10.08 17.30 4.04
CA GLN A 91 10.52 17.37 2.65
C GLN A 91 10.35 18.77 2.00
N ALA A 92 9.76 19.73 2.71
CA ALA A 92 9.55 21.11 2.25
C ALA A 92 10.81 21.98 2.42
#